data_AF-A0A7V0TLY4-F1
#
_entry.id   AF-A0A7V0TLY4-F1
#
_cell.length_a   1.000
_cell.length_b   1.000
_cell.length_c   1.000
_cell.angle_alpha   90.00
_cell.angle_beta   90.00
_cell.angle_gamma   90.00
#
_symmetry.space_group_name_H-M   'P 1'
#
loop_
_entity.id
_entity.type
_entity.pdbx_description
1 polymer ?
#
loop_
_entity_poly.entity_id
_entity_poly.type
_entity_poly.pdbx_seq_one_letter_code
_entity_poly.pdbx_strand_id
1 'polypeptide(L)'
;MRTLIMLLGTVAVLNACHQETEYRIIEISGVDAAFNISRAPYFGSFTGRDSLLPMAVAHKDLLFVMDETFDRVVYFRYHGDMGTQIELRFDTVNTAAFYLNGKLHSIDMTMEEKALELLSDTSPSGLEGVESVYLDLPVEEDVLEQMRSVFPPHHRLNMILEGADSLNQLDLLFRRFRPRWVYMADLDRDYGYIDWLTGLQDLELLGTGISSSESEPFFTGLFKLEELILSADQEKPFPDLSLKALKHLRSVSILDAGPVNLDFLKNAPGLRNLYILNADSVYHAEALDGMKQLEGLGFTECELHQDLPVLPGLRWMALPENMTQEAFSDWCNNHPEVRVLEANRDTLINDLTPLYRLPRLRGLLLGLPEADLSALEKMENLEMLVIEQNIYDQSPDQIDRLKEALPGARIVPGGGFCLGSGWILLLLPLAGTGWILSAWMRKKKKSRAE
;
A
#
# COMPACT_ATOMS: atom_id res chain seq x y z
N MET A 1 27.70 -10.75 -40.42
CA MET A 1 27.83 -10.89 -38.94
C MET A 1 27.52 -9.58 -38.20
N ARG A 2 28.12 -8.43 -38.54
CA ARG A 2 27.78 -7.12 -37.94
C ARG A 2 26.32 -6.69 -38.12
N THR A 3 25.71 -6.96 -39.27
CA THR A 3 24.29 -6.63 -39.54
C THR A 3 23.30 -7.49 -38.75
N LEU A 4 23.69 -8.73 -38.42
CA LEU A 4 22.85 -9.66 -37.65
C LEU A 4 22.86 -9.31 -36.15
N ILE A 5 24.00 -8.85 -35.62
CA ILE A 5 24.15 -8.36 -34.24
C ILE A 5 23.37 -7.06 -34.04
N MET A 6 23.35 -6.18 -35.05
CA MET A 6 22.55 -4.95 -35.00
C MET A 6 21.04 -5.23 -34.97
N LEU A 7 20.57 -6.22 -35.75
CA LEU A 7 19.15 -6.60 -35.80
C LEU A 7 18.69 -7.31 -34.52
N LEU A 8 19.52 -8.21 -33.96
CA LEU A 8 19.24 -8.85 -32.67
C LEU A 8 19.25 -7.84 -31.52
N GLY A 9 20.16 -6.85 -31.57
CA GLY A 9 20.17 -5.73 -30.63
C GLY A 9 18.93 -4.84 -30.73
N THR A 10 18.40 -4.58 -31.93
CA THR A 10 17.17 -3.79 -32.11
C THR A 10 15.92 -4.57 -31.67
N VAL A 11 15.84 -5.87 -31.93
CA VAL A 11 14.71 -6.71 -31.46
C VAL A 11 14.72 -6.86 -29.94
N ALA A 12 15.89 -6.99 -29.30
CA ALA A 12 15.99 -7.02 -27.84
C ALA A 12 15.64 -5.67 -27.19
N VAL A 13 16.04 -4.54 -27.80
CA VAL A 13 15.69 -3.19 -27.34
C VAL A 13 14.21 -2.87 -27.58
N LEU A 14 13.61 -3.38 -28.67
CA LEU A 14 12.17 -3.22 -28.94
C LEU A 14 11.30 -4.10 -28.02
N ASN A 15 11.74 -5.33 -27.69
CA ASN A 15 11.04 -6.17 -26.72
C ASN A 15 11.21 -5.69 -25.27
N ALA A 16 12.29 -4.99 -24.94
CA ALA A 16 12.43 -4.31 -23.65
C ALA A 16 11.57 -3.04 -23.52
N CYS A 17 10.91 -2.60 -24.61
CA CYS A 17 10.20 -1.32 -24.65
C CYS A 17 8.72 -1.40 -24.22
N HIS A 18 8.11 -2.57 -24.18
CA HIS A 18 6.73 -2.73 -23.70
C HIS A 18 6.55 -4.10 -23.02
N GLN A 19 7.20 -4.27 -21.87
CA GLN A 19 6.70 -5.28 -20.93
C GLN A 19 5.46 -4.69 -20.28
N GLU A 20 4.30 -5.19 -20.69
CA GLU A 20 3.03 -4.85 -20.07
C GLU A 20 3.06 -5.22 -18.58
N THR A 21 2.46 -4.39 -17.72
CA THR A 21 2.32 -4.78 -16.31
C THR A 21 1.41 -5.99 -16.22
N GLU A 22 1.92 -7.05 -15.63
CA GLU A 22 1.17 -8.26 -15.34
C GLU A 22 0.51 -8.12 -13.98
N TYR A 23 -0.83 -8.06 -13.98
CA TYR A 23 -1.65 -8.12 -12.77
C TYR A 23 -2.02 -9.57 -12.47
N ARG A 24 -1.81 -9.99 -11.23
CA ARG A 24 -2.04 -11.34 -10.73
C ARG A 24 -2.94 -11.31 -9.52
N ILE A 25 -3.74 -12.36 -9.36
CA ILE A 25 -4.35 -12.69 -8.07
C ILE A 25 -3.40 -13.66 -7.37
N ILE A 26 -2.93 -13.28 -6.19
CA ILE A 26 -2.11 -14.11 -5.30
C ILE A 26 -2.95 -14.60 -4.13
N GLU A 27 -2.53 -15.70 -3.50
CA GLU A 27 -3.08 -16.22 -2.26
C GLU A 27 -2.00 -16.13 -1.17
N ILE A 28 -2.33 -15.49 -0.06
CA ILE A 28 -1.43 -15.28 1.07
C ILE A 28 -1.94 -16.11 2.25
N SER A 29 -1.07 -16.92 2.87
CA SER A 29 -1.38 -17.68 4.08
C SER A 29 -0.62 -17.14 5.29
N GLY A 30 -1.16 -17.33 6.49
CA GLY A 30 -0.51 -16.97 7.75
C GLY A 30 -0.70 -15.51 8.19
N VAL A 31 -1.66 -14.82 7.59
CA VAL A 31 -2.10 -13.46 7.90
C VAL A 31 -3.62 -13.40 7.85
N ASP A 32 -4.21 -12.46 8.60
CA ASP A 32 -5.66 -12.27 8.64
C ASP A 32 -6.10 -11.10 7.77
N ALA A 33 -5.18 -10.18 7.46
CA ALA A 33 -5.45 -9.04 6.60
C ALA A 33 -4.21 -8.66 5.78
N ALA A 34 -4.46 -8.17 4.57
CA ALA A 34 -3.42 -7.67 3.70
C ALA A 34 -3.95 -6.56 2.78
N PHE A 35 -3.09 -5.59 2.52
CA PHE A 35 -3.36 -4.37 1.77
C PHE A 35 -2.23 -4.08 0.77
N ASN A 36 -2.56 -3.44 -0.34
CA ASN A 36 -1.59 -3.04 -1.36
C ASN A 36 -1.33 -1.53 -1.24
N ILE A 37 -0.32 -1.14 -0.47
CA ILE A 37 -0.01 0.26 -0.16
C ILE A 37 0.37 1.05 -1.42
N SER A 38 0.96 0.38 -2.43
CA SER A 38 1.28 0.99 -3.71
C SER A 38 0.06 1.47 -4.52
N ARG A 39 -1.16 1.05 -4.15
CA ARG A 39 -2.37 1.27 -4.95
C ARG A 39 -3.58 1.66 -4.11
N ALA A 40 -3.95 0.79 -3.18
CA ALA A 40 -5.20 0.80 -2.44
C ALA A 40 -5.01 0.39 -0.97
N PRO A 41 -4.30 1.19 -0.14
CA PRO A 41 -4.11 0.88 1.27
C PRO A 41 -5.40 0.75 2.09
N TYR A 42 -6.53 1.34 1.66
CA TYR A 42 -7.79 1.29 2.41
C TYR A 42 -8.77 0.21 1.96
N PHE A 43 -8.42 -0.65 1.00
CA PHE A 43 -9.29 -1.76 0.64
C PHE A 43 -8.47 -3.05 0.51
N GLY A 44 -8.38 -3.75 1.65
CA GLY A 44 -7.71 -5.03 1.76
C GLY A 44 -8.67 -6.20 1.73
N SER A 45 -8.10 -7.39 1.63
CA SER A 45 -8.84 -8.63 1.88
C SER A 45 -8.68 -9.02 3.34
N PHE A 46 -9.74 -9.58 3.92
CA PHE A 46 -9.70 -10.19 5.25
C PHE A 46 -10.05 -11.66 5.14
N THR A 47 -9.42 -12.47 5.99
CA THR A 47 -9.79 -13.87 6.14
C THR A 47 -9.79 -14.30 7.58
N GLY A 48 -10.59 -15.33 7.89
CA GLY A 48 -10.49 -16.02 9.17
C GLY A 48 -9.25 -16.92 9.22
N ARG A 49 -8.89 -17.32 10.45
CA ARG A 49 -7.76 -18.21 10.74
C ARG A 49 -7.68 -19.40 9.78
N ASP A 50 -6.46 -19.71 9.32
CA ASP A 50 -6.11 -20.83 8.43
C ASP A 50 -6.69 -20.77 7.00
N SER A 51 -7.20 -19.60 6.58
CA SER A 51 -7.69 -19.39 5.22
C SER A 51 -6.65 -18.72 4.32
N LEU A 52 -6.78 -18.92 3.00
CA LEU A 52 -5.97 -18.23 2.00
C LEU A 52 -6.60 -16.87 1.69
N LEU A 53 -5.81 -15.82 1.85
CA LEU A 53 -6.20 -14.44 1.58
C LEU A 53 -5.88 -14.09 0.12
N PRO A 54 -6.89 -13.90 -0.74
CA PRO A 54 -6.67 -13.51 -2.13
C PRO A 54 -6.33 -12.01 -2.20
N MET A 55 -5.40 -11.63 -3.07
CA MET A 55 -5.10 -10.21 -3.32
C MET A 55 -4.70 -9.99 -4.77
N ALA A 56 -5.16 -8.88 -5.36
CA ALA A 56 -4.65 -8.42 -6.64
C ALA A 56 -3.33 -7.65 -6.46
N VAL A 57 -2.32 -7.98 -7.24
CA VAL A 57 -0.99 -7.37 -7.18
C VAL A 57 -0.37 -7.24 -8.56
N ALA A 58 0.60 -6.34 -8.68
CA ALA A 58 1.54 -6.24 -9.77
C ALA A 58 2.98 -6.39 -9.26
N HIS A 59 3.90 -6.71 -10.17
CA HIS A 59 5.33 -6.72 -9.85
C HIS A 59 5.75 -5.39 -9.23
N LYS A 60 6.53 -5.46 -8.14
CA LYS A 60 6.98 -4.30 -7.37
C LYS A 60 5.81 -3.54 -6.74
N ASP A 61 4.74 -4.20 -6.30
CA ASP A 61 3.81 -3.58 -5.36
C ASP A 61 4.36 -3.74 -3.92
N LEU A 62 4.22 -2.70 -3.09
CA LEU A 62 4.46 -2.73 -1.66
C LEU A 62 3.20 -3.22 -0.96
N LEU A 63 3.30 -4.38 -0.33
CA LEU A 63 2.22 -4.99 0.41
C LEU A 63 2.41 -4.73 1.89
N PHE A 64 1.31 -4.47 2.59
CA PHE A 64 1.21 -4.38 4.03
C PHE A 64 0.34 -5.55 4.50
N VAL A 65 0.77 -6.27 5.52
CA VAL A 65 0.09 -7.47 6.02
C VAL A 65 0.08 -7.49 7.53
N MET A 66 -0.95 -8.09 8.11
CA MET A 66 -1.15 -8.16 9.55
C MET A 66 -1.41 -9.58 10.02
N ASP A 67 -0.90 -9.87 11.21
CA ASP A 67 -1.19 -11.10 11.90
C ASP A 67 -2.59 -11.10 12.54
N GLU A 68 -2.94 -12.22 13.17
CA GLU A 68 -4.25 -12.43 13.79
C GLU A 68 -4.57 -11.49 14.97
N THR A 69 -3.55 -10.89 15.59
CA THR A 69 -3.77 -9.96 16.71
C THR A 69 -3.91 -8.51 16.24
N PHE A 70 -3.62 -8.25 14.95
CA PHE A 70 -3.47 -6.90 14.39
C PHE A 70 -2.39 -6.07 15.08
N ASP A 71 -1.55 -6.68 15.92
CA ASP A 71 -0.46 -5.99 16.62
C ASP A 71 0.84 -6.08 15.84
N ARG A 72 0.97 -7.05 14.92
CA ARG A 72 2.17 -7.19 14.09
C ARG A 72 1.88 -6.85 12.65
N VAL A 73 2.55 -5.80 12.19
CA VAL A 73 2.49 -5.30 10.83
C VAL A 73 3.77 -5.64 10.10
N VAL A 74 3.66 -6.14 8.87
CA VAL A 74 4.81 -6.34 7.99
C VAL A 74 4.57 -5.77 6.59
N TYR A 75 5.65 -5.37 5.94
CA TYR A 75 5.74 -4.76 4.64
C TYR A 75 6.74 -5.56 3.82
N PHE A 76 6.36 -5.89 2.58
CA PHE A 76 7.30 -6.50 1.63
C PHE A 76 6.93 -6.13 0.20
N ARG A 77 7.89 -6.28 -0.71
CA ARG A 77 7.69 -6.01 -2.14
C ARG A 77 7.31 -7.30 -2.84
N TYR A 78 6.17 -7.32 -3.53
CA TYR A 78 5.81 -8.47 -4.35
C TYR A 78 6.70 -8.55 -5.59
N HIS A 79 7.31 -9.70 -5.83
CA HIS A 79 8.03 -10.00 -7.06
C HIS A 79 7.38 -11.20 -7.77
N GLY A 80 7.31 -11.16 -9.10
CA GLY A 80 6.55 -12.15 -9.87
C GLY A 80 7.17 -13.55 -9.85
N ASP A 81 8.42 -13.67 -9.43
CA ASP A 81 9.15 -14.91 -9.17
C ASP A 81 8.79 -15.54 -7.82
N MET A 82 8.13 -14.81 -6.92
CA MET A 82 7.52 -15.36 -5.70
C MET A 82 6.32 -16.28 -6.02
N GLY A 83 5.81 -16.24 -7.25
CA GLY A 83 4.66 -17.03 -7.68
C GLY A 83 3.33 -16.44 -7.22
N THR A 84 2.29 -17.27 -7.16
CA THR A 84 0.94 -16.88 -6.75
C THR A 84 0.54 -17.38 -5.37
N GLN A 85 1.42 -18.12 -4.70
CA GLN A 85 1.22 -18.65 -3.36
C GLN A 85 2.29 -18.04 -2.46
N ILE A 86 1.87 -17.28 -1.45
CA ILE A 86 2.77 -16.60 -0.53
C ILE A 86 2.47 -17.13 0.87
N GLU A 87 3.47 -17.74 1.50
CA GLU A 87 3.40 -18.17 2.89
C GLU A 87 4.10 -17.15 3.78
N LEU A 88 3.34 -16.58 4.72
CA LEU A 88 3.87 -15.71 5.77
C LEU A 88 3.86 -16.45 7.10
N ARG A 89 4.92 -16.26 7.88
CA ARG A 89 4.98 -16.80 9.23
C ARG A 89 5.65 -15.82 10.17
N PHE A 90 4.91 -15.46 11.20
CA PHE A 90 5.44 -14.73 12.35
C PHE A 90 5.99 -15.74 13.36
N ASP A 91 7.23 -15.54 13.81
CA ASP A 91 7.83 -16.42 14.81
C ASP A 91 7.25 -16.09 16.19
N THR A 92 6.77 -17.11 16.89
CA THR A 92 6.15 -16.98 18.22
C THR A 92 7.15 -17.05 19.35
N VAL A 93 8.38 -17.53 19.08
CA VAL A 93 9.49 -17.59 20.03
C VAL A 93 10.33 -16.33 19.91
N ASN A 94 10.69 -15.98 18.67
CA ASN A 94 11.41 -14.75 18.37
C ASN A 94 10.49 -13.78 17.62
N THR A 95 9.72 -13.00 18.38
CA THR A 95 8.67 -12.13 17.81
C THR A 95 9.21 -11.03 16.89
N ALA A 96 10.52 -10.78 16.88
CA ALA A 96 11.17 -9.86 15.95
C ALA A 96 11.38 -10.47 14.54
N ALA A 97 11.24 -11.79 14.37
CA ALA A 97 11.51 -12.47 13.10
C ALA A 97 10.26 -12.66 12.25
N PHE A 98 10.35 -12.29 10.98
CA PHE A 98 9.32 -12.53 9.97
C PHE A 98 9.86 -13.36 8.81
N TYR A 99 9.10 -14.40 8.45
CA TYR A 99 9.46 -15.34 7.40
C TYR A 99 8.51 -15.21 6.20
N LEU A 100 9.11 -15.13 5.02
CA LEU A 100 8.43 -15.15 3.72
C LEU A 100 8.86 -16.42 2.98
N ASN A 101 7.90 -17.28 2.64
CA ASN A 101 8.13 -18.57 1.97
C ASN A 101 9.23 -19.41 2.66
N GLY A 102 9.17 -19.47 3.99
CA GLY A 102 10.09 -20.25 4.83
C GLY A 102 11.48 -19.64 5.03
N LYS A 103 11.75 -18.43 4.52
CA LYS A 103 13.04 -17.74 4.70
C LYS A 103 12.87 -16.51 5.58
N LEU A 104 13.82 -16.27 6.48
CA LEU A 104 13.87 -15.03 7.25
C LEU A 104 14.01 -13.86 6.28
N HIS A 105 13.01 -12.99 6.27
CA HIS A 105 12.87 -11.91 5.28
C HIS A 105 13.05 -10.54 5.94
N SER A 106 12.47 -10.33 7.12
CA SER A 106 12.60 -9.08 7.83
C SER A 106 12.80 -9.28 9.33
N ILE A 107 13.45 -8.28 9.94
CA ILE A 107 13.68 -8.21 11.38
C ILE A 107 13.06 -6.93 11.90
N ASP A 108 12.18 -7.06 12.88
CA ASP A 108 11.57 -5.95 13.58
C ASP A 108 12.48 -5.50 14.74
N MET A 109 13.22 -4.40 14.54
CA MET A 109 14.14 -3.88 15.55
C MET A 109 13.44 -3.00 16.59
N THR A 110 12.14 -2.70 16.45
CA THR A 110 11.35 -2.04 17.50
C THR A 110 11.21 -2.96 18.72
N MET A 111 11.26 -4.28 18.49
CA MET A 111 11.35 -5.31 19.53
C MET A 111 12.81 -5.55 19.96
N GLU A 112 13.49 -4.51 20.44
CA GLU A 112 14.93 -4.45 20.66
C GLU A 112 15.54 -5.72 21.30
N GLU A 113 15.05 -6.15 22.46
CA GLU A 113 15.56 -7.33 23.17
C GLU A 113 15.51 -8.60 22.30
N LYS A 114 14.40 -8.80 21.59
CA LYS A 114 14.18 -9.98 20.73
C LYS A 114 14.96 -9.92 19.42
N ALA A 115 15.10 -8.72 18.86
CA ALA A 115 15.93 -8.49 17.69
C ALA A 115 17.41 -8.74 18.00
N LEU A 116 17.92 -8.26 19.14
CA LEU A 116 19.30 -8.49 19.56
C LEU A 116 19.58 -9.96 19.89
N GLU A 117 18.63 -10.66 20.52
CA GLU A 117 18.67 -12.11 20.72
C GLU A 117 18.77 -12.83 19.36
N LEU A 118 17.91 -12.48 18.41
CA LEU A 118 17.92 -13.05 17.05
C LEU A 118 19.27 -12.86 16.36
N LEU A 119 19.78 -11.63 16.36
CA LEU A 119 21.03 -11.27 15.69
C LEU A 119 22.25 -11.95 16.33
N SER A 120 22.20 -12.21 17.63
CA SER A 120 23.28 -12.89 18.35
C SER A 120 23.29 -14.40 18.10
N ASP A 121 22.11 -15.01 18.00
CA ASP A 121 21.95 -16.45 17.81
C ASP A 121 22.02 -16.87 16.33
N THR A 122 21.81 -15.94 15.40
CA THR A 122 21.79 -16.23 13.97
C THR A 122 23.17 -16.04 13.33
N SER A 123 23.70 -17.11 12.72
CA SER A 123 24.93 -17.03 11.92
C SER A 123 24.78 -16.05 10.74
N PRO A 124 25.86 -15.41 10.25
CA PRO A 124 25.78 -14.50 9.11
C PRO A 124 25.09 -15.08 7.86
N SER A 125 25.30 -16.37 7.57
CA SER A 125 24.64 -17.06 6.44
C SER A 125 23.13 -17.20 6.62
N GLY A 126 22.64 -17.21 7.86
CA GLY A 126 21.22 -17.21 8.17
C GLY A 126 20.54 -15.86 7.90
N LEU A 127 21.34 -14.80 7.74
CA LEU A 127 20.89 -13.42 7.54
C LEU A 127 21.07 -12.93 6.10
N GLU A 128 21.70 -13.73 5.23
CA GLU A 128 21.88 -13.40 3.82
C GLU A 128 20.56 -13.15 3.08
N GLY A 129 19.47 -13.76 3.55
CA GLY A 129 18.12 -13.60 2.99
C GLY A 129 17.31 -12.44 3.56
N VAL A 130 17.81 -11.72 4.56
CA VAL A 130 17.09 -10.59 5.17
C VAL A 130 17.12 -9.41 4.21
N GLU A 131 15.94 -8.95 3.79
CA GLU A 131 15.76 -7.87 2.85
C GLU A 131 15.34 -6.55 3.50
N SER A 132 14.68 -6.57 4.65
CA SER A 132 14.21 -5.36 5.32
C SER A 132 14.35 -5.39 6.84
N VAL A 133 14.38 -4.20 7.43
CA VAL A 133 14.36 -3.98 8.87
C VAL A 133 13.36 -2.89 9.23
N TYR A 134 12.74 -3.03 10.40
CA TYR A 134 11.88 -2.02 11.03
C TYR A 134 12.69 -1.31 12.07
N LEU A 135 12.62 0.01 12.13
CA LEU A 135 13.40 0.82 13.04
C LEU A 135 12.53 1.91 13.65
N ASP A 136 12.52 1.99 14.97
CA ASP A 136 12.10 3.19 15.69
C ASP A 136 13.22 4.22 15.66
N LEU A 137 12.85 5.47 15.40
CA LEU A 137 13.76 6.61 15.38
C LEU A 137 13.61 7.45 16.67
N PRO A 138 14.73 7.81 17.33
CA PRO A 138 16.12 7.51 16.97
C PRO A 138 16.52 6.04 17.25
N VAL A 139 17.47 5.53 16.47
CA VAL A 139 18.05 4.19 16.69
C VAL A 139 19.18 4.30 17.71
N GLU A 140 19.15 3.46 18.74
CA GLU A 140 20.22 3.39 19.74
C GLU A 140 21.55 2.90 19.12
N GLU A 141 22.69 3.41 19.62
CA GLU A 141 24.00 3.13 18.98
C GLU A 141 24.41 1.65 19.12
N ASP A 142 24.01 0.98 20.20
CA ASP A 142 24.27 -0.46 20.39
C ASP A 142 23.53 -1.32 19.35
N VAL A 143 22.29 -0.96 19.03
CA VAL A 143 21.52 -1.56 17.93
C VAL A 143 22.26 -1.35 16.59
N LEU A 144 22.74 -0.13 16.32
CA LEU A 144 23.52 0.16 15.11
C LEU A 144 24.83 -0.63 15.05
N GLU A 145 25.56 -0.73 16.16
CA GLU A 145 26.79 -1.51 16.27
C GLU A 145 26.54 -3.00 16.02
N GLN A 146 25.47 -3.57 16.58
CA GLN A 146 25.09 -4.96 16.37
C GLN A 146 24.71 -5.21 14.92
N MET A 147 23.89 -4.36 14.30
CA MET A 147 23.58 -4.49 12.88
C MET A 147 24.84 -4.41 12.01
N ARG A 148 25.80 -3.53 12.33
CA ARG A 148 27.07 -3.41 11.61
C ARG A 148 27.96 -4.64 11.77
N SER A 149 27.94 -5.29 12.94
CA SER A 149 28.78 -6.45 13.24
C SER A 149 28.27 -7.72 12.57
N VAL A 150 26.95 -7.86 12.46
CA VAL A 150 26.30 -9.08 11.95
C VAL A 150 26.07 -9.02 10.44
N PHE A 151 25.62 -7.88 9.90
CA PHE A 151 25.38 -7.77 8.47
C PHE A 151 26.67 -7.46 7.69
N PRO A 152 26.92 -8.16 6.56
CA PRO A 152 28.08 -7.89 5.72
C PRO A 152 28.16 -6.43 5.25
N PRO A 153 29.37 -5.91 4.99
CA PRO A 153 29.51 -4.62 4.33
C PRO A 153 28.74 -4.57 3.01
N HIS A 154 27.94 -3.51 2.84
CA HIS A 154 27.08 -3.30 1.67
C HIS A 154 25.93 -4.30 1.52
N HIS A 155 25.59 -5.05 2.57
CA HIS A 155 24.31 -5.76 2.62
C HIS A 155 23.17 -4.76 2.43
N ARG A 156 22.25 -5.06 1.52
CA ARG A 156 21.16 -4.14 1.16
C ARG A 156 19.95 -4.41 2.04
N LEU A 157 19.84 -3.62 3.10
CA LEU A 157 18.64 -3.61 3.94
C LEU A 157 17.75 -2.46 3.51
N ASN A 158 16.53 -2.79 3.13
CA ASN A 158 15.45 -1.84 2.98
C ASN A 158 14.88 -1.47 4.36
N MET A 159 14.24 -0.31 4.47
CA MET A 159 13.92 0.26 5.77
C MET A 159 12.45 0.65 5.87
N ILE A 160 11.81 0.18 6.93
CA ILE A 160 10.56 0.72 7.45
C ILE A 160 10.93 1.54 8.67
N LEU A 161 10.56 2.82 8.68
CA LEU A 161 10.97 3.77 9.72
C LEU A 161 9.73 4.29 10.46
N GLU A 162 9.77 4.23 11.79
CA GLU A 162 8.77 4.76 12.71
C GLU A 162 9.42 5.81 13.62
N GLY A 163 8.64 6.80 14.10
CA GLY A 163 9.17 7.86 14.95
C GLY A 163 9.83 9.04 14.21
N ALA A 164 10.06 10.15 14.92
CA ALA A 164 10.39 11.44 14.29
C ALA A 164 11.47 12.27 14.98
N ASP A 165 12.07 11.79 16.07
CA ASP A 165 12.78 12.73 16.96
C ASP A 165 14.23 13.04 16.52
N SER A 166 14.78 12.34 15.51
CA SER A 166 16.08 12.68 14.92
C SER A 166 16.40 11.94 13.62
N LEU A 167 16.47 12.66 12.50
CA LEU A 167 16.90 12.11 11.20
C LEU A 167 18.43 12.04 11.03
N ASN A 168 19.21 12.53 12.00
CA ASN A 168 20.67 12.65 11.88
C ASN A 168 21.37 11.28 11.73
N GLN A 169 20.75 10.20 12.19
CA GLN A 169 21.28 8.84 12.09
C GLN A 169 20.96 8.17 10.75
N LEU A 170 20.01 8.72 9.99
CA LEU A 170 19.60 8.13 8.71
C LEU A 170 20.73 8.14 7.68
N ASP A 171 21.54 9.21 7.60
CA ASP A 171 22.68 9.24 6.69
C ASP A 171 23.69 8.10 6.96
N LEU A 172 23.93 7.77 8.24
CA LEU A 172 24.81 6.66 8.62
C LEU A 172 24.22 5.31 8.20
N LEU A 173 22.93 5.10 8.45
CA LEU A 173 22.19 3.90 8.05
C LEU A 173 22.18 3.73 6.52
N PHE A 174 21.84 4.78 5.78
CA PHE A 174 21.73 4.76 4.33
C PHE A 174 23.08 4.58 3.65
N ARG A 175 24.15 5.18 4.16
CA ARG A 175 25.51 4.91 3.64
C ARG A 175 25.95 3.48 3.87
N ARG A 176 25.60 2.91 5.03
CA ARG A 176 25.97 1.54 5.41
C ARG A 176 25.22 0.50 4.58
N PHE A 177 23.89 0.63 4.52
CA PHE A 177 23.00 -0.41 3.99
C PHE A 177 22.48 -0.12 2.59
N ARG A 178 22.54 1.14 2.10
CA ARG A 178 22.15 1.52 0.73
C ARG A 178 20.79 0.92 0.32
N PRO A 179 19.70 1.26 1.06
CA PRO A 179 18.38 0.69 0.80
C PRO A 179 17.95 0.93 -0.65
N ARG A 180 17.22 -0.02 -1.23
CA ARG A 180 16.49 0.19 -2.48
C ARG A 180 15.13 0.80 -2.22
N TRP A 181 14.56 0.60 -1.04
CA TRP A 181 13.35 1.28 -0.66
C TRP A 181 13.35 1.68 0.80
N VAL A 182 12.71 2.82 1.06
CA VAL A 182 12.50 3.40 2.38
C VAL A 182 11.02 3.77 2.46
N TYR A 183 10.35 3.33 3.52
CA TYR A 183 8.96 3.66 3.80
C TYR A 183 8.86 4.18 5.22
N MET A 184 8.38 5.41 5.40
CA MET A 184 8.11 6.00 6.70
C MET A 184 6.68 5.64 7.08
N ALA A 185 6.47 4.89 8.16
CA ALA A 185 5.13 4.44 8.53
C ALA A 185 4.27 5.59 9.10
N ASP A 186 4.90 6.58 9.76
CA ASP A 186 4.26 7.82 10.22
C ASP A 186 4.23 8.88 9.10
N LEU A 187 3.46 8.63 8.04
CA LEU A 187 3.44 9.53 6.88
C LEU A 187 2.87 10.93 7.18
N ASP A 188 2.12 11.12 8.27
CA ASP A 188 1.48 12.41 8.60
C ASP A 188 2.45 13.46 9.18
N ARG A 189 3.73 13.10 9.35
CA ARG A 189 4.72 14.00 9.97
C ARG A 189 5.53 14.76 8.93
N ASP A 190 5.65 16.06 9.15
CA ASP A 190 6.61 16.90 8.45
C ASP A 190 8.02 16.59 8.97
N TYR A 191 8.78 15.88 8.18
CA TYR A 191 10.16 15.52 8.47
C TYR A 191 11.16 16.65 8.17
N GLY A 192 10.69 17.80 7.70
CA GLY A 192 11.51 18.95 7.35
C GLY A 192 12.47 18.69 6.20
N TYR A 193 13.30 19.68 5.88
CA TYR A 193 14.18 19.66 4.71
C TYR A 193 15.14 18.45 4.68
N ILE A 194 15.04 17.65 3.61
CA ILE A 194 15.57 16.30 3.56
C ILE A 194 16.98 16.21 2.93
N ASP A 195 18.01 16.70 3.63
CA ASP A 195 19.39 16.54 3.18
C ASP A 195 19.81 15.06 3.04
N TRP A 196 19.19 14.16 3.80
CA TRP A 196 19.51 12.73 3.79
C TRP A 196 19.13 12.01 2.49
N LEU A 197 18.18 12.54 1.69
CA LEU A 197 17.80 11.94 0.40
C LEU A 197 18.92 12.05 -0.64
N THR A 198 19.79 13.05 -0.52
CA THR A 198 20.86 13.30 -1.50
C THR A 198 21.85 12.13 -1.65
N GLY A 199 21.95 11.28 -0.62
CA GLY A 199 22.77 10.06 -0.62
C GLY A 199 22.11 8.82 -1.24
N LEU A 200 20.80 8.84 -1.48
CA LEU A 200 19.99 7.69 -1.85
C LEU A 200 19.84 7.51 -3.37
N GLN A 201 20.94 7.55 -4.09
CA GLN A 201 20.97 7.47 -5.56
C GLN A 201 20.48 6.11 -6.14
N ASP A 202 20.46 5.06 -5.31
CA ASP A 202 20.01 3.73 -5.67
C ASP A 202 18.55 3.44 -5.28
N LEU A 203 17.85 4.43 -4.71
CA LEU A 203 16.49 4.27 -4.22
C LEU A 203 15.50 4.10 -5.38
N GLU A 204 14.67 3.07 -5.29
CA GLU A 204 13.64 2.67 -6.25
C GLU A 204 12.24 3.02 -5.72
N LEU A 205 12.01 2.96 -4.40
CA LEU A 205 10.75 3.39 -3.74
C LEU A 205 11.03 4.31 -2.56
N LEU A 206 10.23 5.37 -2.44
CA LEU A 206 10.18 6.26 -1.28
C LEU A 206 8.73 6.41 -0.82
N GLY A 207 8.45 6.06 0.43
CA GLY A 207 7.22 6.43 1.14
C GLY A 207 7.53 7.45 2.22
N THR A 208 6.93 8.65 2.16
CA THR A 208 7.20 9.73 3.13
C THR A 208 6.02 10.69 3.23
N GLY A 209 5.94 11.41 4.35
CA GLY A 209 5.13 12.63 4.45
C GLY A 209 5.72 13.77 3.62
N ILE A 210 4.87 14.71 3.21
CA ILE A 210 5.25 15.96 2.55
C ILE A 210 4.45 17.14 3.11
N SER A 211 5.11 18.28 3.32
CA SER A 211 4.43 19.49 3.81
C SER A 211 4.13 20.49 2.71
N SER A 212 3.03 21.23 2.86
CA SER A 212 2.57 22.23 1.87
C SER A 212 3.56 23.38 1.65
N SER A 213 4.53 23.57 2.55
CA SER A 213 5.54 24.63 2.46
C SER A 213 6.76 24.25 1.63
N GLU A 214 6.90 22.99 1.24
CA GLU A 214 8.07 22.53 0.50
C GLU A 214 7.97 22.95 -0.97
N SER A 215 8.82 23.91 -1.33
CA SER A 215 9.12 24.25 -2.72
C SER A 215 10.42 23.55 -3.13
N GLU A 216 10.58 23.30 -4.44
CA GLU A 216 11.73 22.58 -5.03
C GLU A 216 13.09 22.87 -4.32
N PRO A 217 13.96 21.86 -4.12
CA PRO A 217 14.05 20.66 -4.96
C PRO A 217 14.10 19.34 -4.14
N PHE A 218 12.99 19.02 -3.48
CA PHE A 218 12.83 17.90 -2.53
C PHE A 218 13.37 16.54 -3.02
N PHE A 219 13.17 16.20 -4.30
CA PHE A 219 13.57 14.89 -4.86
C PHE A 219 14.91 14.89 -5.63
N THR A 220 15.77 15.88 -5.41
CA THR A 220 17.06 15.97 -6.13
C THR A 220 17.98 14.81 -5.76
N GLY A 221 18.51 14.13 -6.78
CA GLY A 221 19.49 13.03 -6.59
C GLY A 221 18.88 11.63 -6.60
N LEU A 222 17.54 11.51 -6.58
CA LEU A 222 16.83 10.23 -6.61
C LEU A 222 16.68 9.69 -8.04
N PHE A 223 17.81 9.50 -8.73
CA PHE A 223 17.81 9.22 -10.16
C PHE A 223 17.22 7.85 -10.55
N LYS A 224 17.12 6.90 -9.62
CA LYS A 224 16.54 5.57 -9.85
C LYS A 224 15.13 5.41 -9.29
N LEU A 225 14.53 6.47 -8.76
CA LEU A 225 13.22 6.38 -8.14
C LEU A 225 12.18 5.99 -9.21
N GLU A 226 11.50 4.88 -8.96
CA GLU A 226 10.44 4.33 -9.82
C GLU A 226 9.06 4.55 -9.20
N GLU A 227 8.99 4.62 -7.87
CA GLU A 227 7.75 4.71 -7.11
C GLU A 227 7.86 5.70 -5.96
N LEU A 228 6.80 6.48 -5.80
CA LEU A 228 6.68 7.49 -4.76
C LEU A 228 5.32 7.36 -4.09
N ILE A 229 5.32 7.23 -2.76
CA ILE A 229 4.13 7.21 -1.92
C ILE A 229 4.23 8.43 -1.00
N LEU A 230 3.26 9.33 -1.07
CA LEU A 230 3.24 10.58 -0.32
C LEU A 230 2.01 10.62 0.57
N SER A 231 2.16 10.97 1.84
CA SER A 231 1.04 11.54 2.61
C SER A 231 1.22 13.04 2.74
N ALA A 232 0.12 13.78 2.80
CA ALA A 232 0.14 15.22 3.00
C ALA A 232 -0.79 15.63 4.15
N ASP A 233 -0.88 16.93 4.40
CA ASP A 233 -1.81 17.46 5.40
C ASP A 233 -3.21 17.59 4.77
N GLN A 234 -4.22 16.91 5.32
CA GLN A 234 -5.61 16.99 4.86
C GLN A 234 -6.19 18.40 4.95
N GLU A 235 -5.71 19.24 5.87
CA GLU A 235 -6.22 20.60 6.04
C GLU A 235 -5.69 21.57 4.98
N LYS A 236 -4.73 21.15 4.14
CA LYS A 236 -4.04 22.02 3.18
C LYS A 236 -4.07 21.44 1.76
N PRO A 237 -4.10 22.30 0.72
CA PRO A 237 -3.93 21.84 -0.65
C PRO A 237 -2.61 21.09 -0.81
N PHE A 238 -2.65 20.01 -1.57
CA PHE A 238 -1.47 19.24 -1.92
C PHE A 238 -0.46 20.15 -2.67
N PRO A 239 0.83 20.10 -2.32
CA PRO A 239 1.83 20.99 -2.91
C PRO A 239 1.99 20.79 -4.42
N ASP A 240 2.34 21.86 -5.14
CA ASP A 240 2.69 21.78 -6.56
C ASP A 240 4.09 21.16 -6.73
N LEU A 241 4.12 19.85 -7.01
CA LEU A 241 5.35 19.08 -7.09
C LEU A 241 5.94 19.03 -8.50
N SER A 242 7.22 19.34 -8.60
CA SER A 242 7.96 19.15 -9.84
C SER A 242 8.64 17.79 -9.87
N LEU A 243 8.08 16.89 -10.68
CA LEU A 243 8.60 15.54 -10.89
C LEU A 243 9.64 15.47 -12.03
N LYS A 244 10.08 16.62 -12.57
CA LYS A 244 10.95 16.69 -13.76
C LYS A 244 12.28 15.96 -13.59
N ALA A 245 12.85 15.93 -12.39
CA ALA A 245 14.11 15.27 -12.12
C ALA A 245 14.00 13.74 -12.07
N LEU A 246 12.80 13.21 -11.83
CA LEU A 246 12.53 11.79 -11.60
C LEU A 246 12.24 11.05 -12.91
N LYS A 247 13.27 10.87 -13.74
CA LYS A 247 13.13 10.31 -15.10
C LYS A 247 12.64 8.85 -15.14
N HIS A 248 12.85 8.12 -14.05
CA HIS A 248 12.47 6.72 -13.90
C HIS A 248 11.14 6.53 -13.20
N LEU A 249 10.49 7.60 -12.73
CA LEU A 249 9.23 7.51 -12.01
C LEU A 249 8.14 6.89 -12.89
N ARG A 250 7.44 5.90 -12.34
CA ARG A 250 6.35 5.15 -12.97
C ARG A 250 5.09 5.10 -12.10
N SER A 251 5.23 5.22 -10.79
CA SER A 251 4.11 5.15 -9.86
C SER A 251 4.14 6.32 -8.89
N VAL A 252 2.98 6.95 -8.69
CA VAL A 252 2.75 7.96 -7.65
C VAL A 252 1.46 7.58 -6.92
N SER A 253 1.56 7.47 -5.60
CA SER A 253 0.43 7.28 -4.71
C SER A 253 0.39 8.46 -3.74
N ILE A 254 -0.76 9.11 -3.62
CA ILE A 254 -1.00 10.22 -2.70
C ILE A 254 -2.05 9.74 -1.69
N LEU A 255 -1.71 9.80 -0.41
CA LEU A 255 -2.51 9.35 0.72
C LEU A 255 -2.87 10.57 1.58
N ASP A 256 -4.03 10.51 2.23
CA ASP A 256 -4.47 11.44 3.28
C ASP A 256 -4.16 12.92 2.95
N ALA A 257 -4.52 13.38 1.75
CA ALA A 257 -4.20 14.74 1.30
C ALA A 257 -5.42 15.68 1.36
N GLY A 258 -5.19 16.99 1.44
CA GLY A 258 -6.27 17.94 1.15
C GLY A 258 -6.60 17.98 -0.35
N PRO A 259 -7.12 19.10 -0.88
CA PRO A 259 -7.42 19.22 -2.30
C PRO A 259 -6.19 18.99 -3.20
N VAL A 260 -6.31 18.13 -4.21
CA VAL A 260 -5.21 17.75 -5.12
C VAL A 260 -5.43 18.30 -6.53
N ASN A 261 -4.49 19.13 -7.00
CA ASN A 261 -4.39 19.57 -8.39
C ASN A 261 -3.59 18.58 -9.23
N LEU A 262 -4.15 17.98 -10.28
CA LEU A 262 -3.41 17.03 -11.13
C LEU A 262 -2.40 17.69 -12.11
N ASP A 263 -2.28 19.01 -12.15
CA ASP A 263 -1.36 19.70 -13.06
C ASP A 263 0.12 19.33 -12.87
N PHE A 264 0.52 18.85 -11.69
CA PHE A 264 1.88 18.37 -11.45
C PHE A 264 2.28 17.22 -12.39
N LEU A 265 1.30 16.46 -12.91
CA LEU A 265 1.49 15.36 -13.86
C LEU A 265 2.03 15.81 -15.22
N LYS A 266 1.88 17.09 -15.60
CA LYS A 266 2.46 17.66 -16.83
C LYS A 266 3.98 17.42 -16.93
N ASN A 267 4.62 17.22 -15.79
CA ASN A 267 6.05 17.00 -15.66
C ASN A 267 6.46 15.52 -15.51
N ALA A 268 5.50 14.59 -15.54
CA ALA A 268 5.70 13.15 -15.38
C ALA A 268 5.13 12.34 -16.56
N PRO A 269 5.54 12.61 -17.82
CA PRO A 269 4.95 11.95 -19.00
C PRO A 269 5.25 10.44 -19.10
N GLY A 270 6.11 9.90 -18.23
CA GLY A 270 6.41 8.47 -18.15
C GLY A 270 5.61 7.72 -17.08
N LEU A 271 4.73 8.41 -16.34
CA LEU A 271 3.94 7.83 -15.27
C LEU A 271 2.96 6.78 -15.81
N ARG A 272 2.88 5.63 -15.15
CA ARG A 272 2.01 4.50 -15.50
C ARG A 272 0.94 4.22 -14.45
N ASN A 273 1.19 4.60 -13.20
CA ASN A 273 0.27 4.39 -12.10
C ASN A 273 0.08 5.71 -11.34
N LEU A 274 -1.18 6.08 -11.12
CA LEU A 274 -1.54 7.21 -10.27
C LEU A 274 -2.67 6.76 -9.33
N TYR A 275 -2.42 6.86 -8.04
CA TYR A 275 -3.42 6.56 -7.03
C TYR A 275 -3.54 7.74 -6.08
N ILE A 276 -4.77 8.17 -5.81
CA ILE A 276 -5.08 9.24 -4.86
C ILE A 276 -6.13 8.70 -3.92
N LEU A 277 -5.81 8.73 -2.63
CA LEU A 277 -6.61 8.12 -1.60
C LEU A 277 -6.86 9.07 -0.45
N ASN A 278 -8.11 9.06 0.02
CA ASN A 278 -8.58 9.88 1.12
C ASN A 278 -8.21 11.36 0.93
N ALA A 279 -8.52 11.87 -0.26
CA ALA A 279 -8.30 13.26 -0.62
C ALA A 279 -9.63 14.01 -0.72
N ASP A 280 -9.70 15.18 -0.05
CA ASP A 280 -10.93 15.98 0.01
C ASP A 280 -11.59 16.19 -1.36
N SER A 281 -10.78 16.50 -2.36
CA SER A 281 -11.23 16.68 -3.74
C SER A 281 -10.06 16.57 -4.71
N VAL A 282 -10.35 16.11 -5.92
CA VAL A 282 -9.39 16.05 -7.02
C VAL A 282 -9.90 16.88 -8.20
N TYR A 283 -9.03 17.75 -8.72
CA TYR A 283 -9.37 18.67 -9.80
C TYR A 283 -8.27 18.75 -10.88
N HIS A 284 -8.66 19.27 -12.04
CA HIS A 284 -7.88 19.29 -13.28
C HIS A 284 -7.61 17.91 -13.90
N ALA A 285 -8.63 17.05 -13.95
CA ALA A 285 -8.53 15.72 -14.56
C ALA A 285 -8.11 15.73 -16.04
N GLU A 286 -8.28 16.85 -16.74
CA GLU A 286 -7.74 17.05 -18.10
C GLU A 286 -6.21 16.91 -18.16
N ALA A 287 -5.48 16.98 -17.04
CA ALA A 287 -4.06 16.68 -16.99
C ALA A 287 -3.73 15.21 -17.35
N LEU A 288 -4.73 14.32 -17.26
CA LEU A 288 -4.64 12.92 -17.69
C LEU A 288 -4.80 12.76 -19.21
N ASP A 289 -5.22 13.81 -19.93
CA ASP A 289 -5.41 13.76 -21.37
C ASP A 289 -4.10 13.43 -22.08
N GLY A 290 -4.11 12.34 -22.85
CA GLY A 290 -2.95 11.89 -23.61
C GLY A 290 -1.93 11.07 -22.82
N MET A 291 -2.17 10.76 -21.53
CA MET A 291 -1.38 9.80 -20.75
C MET A 291 -1.67 8.34 -21.17
N LYS A 292 -1.37 8.00 -22.43
CA LYS A 292 -1.73 6.72 -23.06
C LYS A 292 -1.03 5.50 -22.44
N GLN A 293 0.04 5.74 -21.69
CA GLN A 293 0.81 4.73 -20.98
C GLN A 293 0.29 4.45 -19.56
N LEU A 294 -0.76 5.15 -19.11
CA LEU A 294 -1.35 4.91 -17.80
C LEU A 294 -2.04 3.54 -17.80
N GLU A 295 -1.62 2.69 -16.87
CA GLU A 295 -2.07 1.30 -16.70
C GLU A 295 -2.86 1.13 -15.38
N GLY A 296 -2.56 1.94 -14.36
CA GLY A 296 -3.32 1.99 -13.11
C GLY A 296 -3.76 3.41 -12.77
N LEU A 297 -5.03 3.56 -12.40
CA LEU A 297 -5.60 4.81 -11.92
C LEU A 297 -6.49 4.50 -10.72
N GLY A 298 -6.46 5.32 -9.69
CA GLY A 298 -7.37 5.14 -8.57
C GLY A 298 -7.68 6.42 -7.84
N PHE A 299 -8.95 6.57 -7.47
CA PHE A 299 -9.49 7.61 -6.61
C PHE A 299 -10.29 6.93 -5.52
N THR A 300 -9.68 6.62 -4.39
CA THR A 300 -10.39 5.93 -3.29
C THR A 300 -10.72 6.93 -2.21
N GLU A 301 -11.98 7.02 -1.81
CA GLU A 301 -12.39 8.04 -0.81
C GLU A 301 -12.04 9.47 -1.27
N CYS A 302 -12.34 9.75 -2.55
CA CYS A 302 -12.05 11.02 -3.21
C CYS A 302 -13.23 11.46 -4.10
N GLU A 303 -13.59 12.74 -4.04
CA GLU A 303 -14.50 13.36 -5.01
C GLU A 303 -13.74 13.88 -6.24
N LEU A 304 -14.17 13.50 -7.44
CA LEU A 304 -13.57 13.95 -8.69
C LEU A 304 -14.45 15.03 -9.35
N HIS A 305 -13.90 16.22 -9.60
CA HIS A 305 -14.69 17.37 -10.07
C HIS A 305 -14.88 17.45 -11.60
N GLN A 306 -14.30 16.52 -12.37
CA GLN A 306 -14.44 16.43 -13.82
C GLN A 306 -14.58 14.98 -14.28
N ASP A 307 -15.15 14.78 -15.46
CA ASP A 307 -15.20 13.46 -16.09
C ASP A 307 -13.78 12.94 -16.40
N LEU A 308 -13.60 11.63 -16.25
CA LEU A 308 -12.35 10.97 -16.61
C LEU A 308 -12.20 10.86 -18.13
N PRO A 309 -11.01 11.12 -18.68
CA PRO A 309 -10.76 10.86 -20.09
C PRO A 309 -10.71 9.35 -20.38
N VAL A 310 -10.84 9.00 -21.66
CA VAL A 310 -10.67 7.61 -22.10
C VAL A 310 -9.19 7.23 -22.08
N LEU A 311 -8.86 6.22 -21.27
CA LEU A 311 -7.49 5.75 -21.03
C LEU A 311 -7.35 4.31 -21.54
N PRO A 312 -7.01 4.10 -22.83
CA PRO A 312 -7.09 2.77 -23.46
C PRO A 312 -6.10 1.74 -22.89
N GLY A 313 -5.06 2.19 -22.18
CA GLY A 313 -4.07 1.33 -21.53
C GLY A 313 -4.47 0.86 -20.13
N LEU A 314 -5.58 1.36 -19.59
CA LEU A 314 -5.97 1.17 -18.20
C LEU A 314 -6.37 -0.29 -17.92
N ARG A 315 -5.79 -0.84 -16.85
CA ARG A 315 -5.92 -2.25 -16.43
C ARG A 315 -6.33 -2.37 -14.96
N TRP A 316 -6.01 -1.37 -14.15
CA TRP A 316 -6.46 -1.26 -12.77
C TRP A 316 -7.20 0.06 -12.58
N MET A 317 -8.40 0.01 -12.02
CA MET A 317 -9.18 1.20 -11.69
C MET A 317 -9.72 1.14 -10.26
N ALA A 318 -9.54 2.20 -9.48
CA ALA A 318 -10.37 2.47 -8.30
C ALA A 318 -11.26 3.69 -8.55
N LEU A 319 -12.58 3.51 -8.48
CA LEU A 319 -13.58 4.50 -8.86
C LEU A 319 -13.70 5.62 -7.80
N PRO A 320 -13.82 6.90 -8.23
CA PRO A 320 -14.10 8.01 -7.32
C PRO A 320 -15.50 7.88 -6.69
N GLU A 321 -15.70 8.47 -5.50
CA GLU A 321 -16.93 8.29 -4.71
C GLU A 321 -18.19 8.92 -5.33
N ASN A 322 -18.01 9.89 -6.22
CA ASN A 322 -19.10 10.65 -6.82
C ASN A 322 -19.44 10.17 -8.24
N MET A 323 -19.09 8.92 -8.61
CA MET A 323 -19.37 8.39 -9.94
C MET A 323 -20.85 8.01 -10.07
N THR A 324 -21.56 8.67 -10.98
CA THR A 324 -22.95 8.32 -11.26
C THR A 324 -23.09 6.97 -11.98
N GLN A 325 -24.23 6.31 -11.86
CA GLN A 325 -24.56 5.09 -12.61
C GLN A 325 -24.38 5.22 -14.15
N GLU A 326 -24.71 6.39 -14.73
CA GLU A 326 -24.53 6.67 -16.16
C GLU A 326 -23.04 6.75 -16.50
N ALA A 327 -22.28 7.53 -15.74
CA ALA A 327 -20.83 7.65 -15.90
C ALA A 327 -20.12 6.30 -15.73
N PHE A 328 -20.53 5.47 -14.76
CA PHE A 328 -20.00 4.11 -14.58
C PHE A 328 -20.29 3.21 -15.79
N SER A 329 -21.52 3.25 -16.32
CA SER A 329 -21.91 2.50 -17.52
C SER A 329 -21.08 2.90 -18.74
N ASP A 330 -20.90 4.20 -18.96
CA ASP A 330 -20.12 4.75 -20.06
C ASP A 330 -18.62 4.47 -19.89
N TRP A 331 -18.11 4.54 -18.66
CA TRP A 331 -16.73 4.18 -18.36
C TRP A 331 -16.46 2.70 -18.69
N CYS A 332 -17.36 1.79 -18.31
CA CYS A 332 -17.23 0.36 -18.63
C CYS A 332 -17.22 0.10 -20.14
N ASN A 333 -17.97 0.87 -20.94
CA ASN A 333 -17.94 0.77 -22.40
C ASN A 333 -16.58 1.14 -23.01
N ASN A 334 -15.87 2.07 -22.36
CA ASN A 334 -14.66 2.68 -22.91
C ASN A 334 -13.36 2.03 -22.41
N HIS A 335 -13.42 1.12 -21.42
CA HIS A 335 -12.23 0.52 -20.79
C HIS A 335 -12.28 -1.02 -20.73
N PRO A 336 -12.47 -1.73 -21.87
CA PRO A 336 -12.63 -3.19 -21.88
C PRO A 336 -11.39 -4.00 -21.45
N GLU A 337 -10.24 -3.33 -21.31
CA GLU A 337 -8.95 -3.94 -20.95
C GLU A 337 -8.72 -4.05 -19.44
N VAL A 338 -9.63 -3.48 -18.63
CA VAL A 338 -9.58 -3.49 -17.16
C VAL A 338 -9.61 -4.92 -16.63
N ARG A 339 -8.71 -5.19 -15.69
CA ARG A 339 -8.50 -6.48 -15.02
C ARG A 339 -8.81 -6.45 -13.54
N VAL A 340 -8.61 -5.30 -12.90
CA VAL A 340 -8.93 -5.07 -11.50
C VAL A 340 -9.76 -3.80 -11.38
N LEU A 341 -10.90 -3.92 -10.71
CA LEU A 341 -11.78 -2.80 -10.44
C LEU A 341 -12.10 -2.74 -8.95
N GLU A 342 -11.98 -1.56 -8.38
CA GLU A 342 -12.40 -1.24 -7.01
C GLU A 342 -13.53 -0.21 -7.08
N ALA A 343 -14.68 -0.54 -6.50
CA ALA A 343 -15.82 0.34 -6.37
C ALA A 343 -16.14 0.45 -4.88
N ASN A 344 -15.57 1.45 -4.22
CA ASN A 344 -15.58 1.59 -2.77
C ASN A 344 -16.52 2.73 -2.39
N ARG A 345 -17.45 2.48 -1.45
CA ARG A 345 -18.29 3.47 -0.76
C ARG A 345 -19.09 4.45 -1.64
N ASP A 346 -19.14 4.19 -2.95
CA ASP A 346 -19.98 4.95 -3.86
C ASP A 346 -21.45 4.56 -3.65
N THR A 347 -22.27 5.56 -3.36
CA THR A 347 -23.69 5.36 -3.06
C THR A 347 -24.57 5.46 -4.30
N LEU A 348 -24.01 5.78 -5.46
CA LEU A 348 -24.74 6.10 -6.69
C LEU A 348 -24.70 4.98 -7.74
N ILE A 349 -23.97 3.90 -7.49
CA ILE A 349 -23.88 2.72 -8.35
C ILE A 349 -24.64 1.55 -7.72
N ASN A 350 -25.72 1.15 -8.38
CA ASN A 350 -26.66 0.14 -7.87
C ASN A 350 -26.77 -1.05 -8.82
N ASP A 351 -26.61 -0.78 -10.13
CA ASP A 351 -26.64 -1.78 -11.20
C ASP A 351 -25.20 -2.11 -11.65
N LEU A 352 -24.81 -3.36 -11.40
CA LEU A 352 -23.50 -3.89 -11.78
C LEU A 352 -23.50 -4.55 -13.17
N THR A 353 -24.62 -4.59 -13.89
CA THR A 353 -24.72 -5.12 -15.27
C THR A 353 -23.69 -4.51 -16.23
N PRO A 354 -23.29 -3.22 -16.15
CA PRO A 354 -22.24 -2.68 -17.01
C PRO A 354 -20.90 -3.42 -16.94
N LEU A 355 -20.60 -4.12 -15.83
CA LEU A 355 -19.38 -4.91 -15.68
C LEU A 355 -19.25 -6.02 -16.72
N TYR A 356 -20.34 -6.49 -17.34
CA TYR A 356 -20.28 -7.45 -18.44
C TYR A 356 -19.51 -6.94 -19.68
N ARG A 357 -19.27 -5.63 -19.76
CA ARG A 357 -18.47 -4.98 -20.81
C ARG A 357 -16.97 -5.01 -20.53
N LEU A 358 -16.56 -5.56 -19.38
CA LEU A 358 -15.17 -5.73 -18.96
C LEU A 358 -14.76 -7.21 -19.06
N PRO A 359 -14.55 -7.76 -20.27
CA PRO A 359 -14.34 -9.21 -20.48
C PRO A 359 -13.06 -9.74 -19.82
N ARG A 360 -12.14 -8.85 -19.43
CA ARG A 360 -10.86 -9.18 -18.79
C ARG A 360 -10.85 -8.96 -17.28
N LEU A 361 -11.97 -8.58 -16.68
CA LEU A 361 -12.07 -8.36 -15.24
C LEU A 361 -11.85 -9.68 -14.50
N ARG A 362 -10.85 -9.70 -13.61
CA ARG A 362 -10.43 -10.86 -12.81
C ARG A 362 -10.49 -10.57 -11.31
N GLY A 363 -10.21 -9.34 -10.91
CA GLY A 363 -10.36 -8.87 -9.52
C GLY A 363 -11.44 -7.81 -9.43
N LEU A 364 -12.35 -7.96 -8.47
CA LEU A 364 -13.39 -6.99 -8.17
C LEU A 364 -13.44 -6.77 -6.65
N LEU A 365 -13.37 -5.52 -6.23
CA LEU A 365 -13.54 -5.12 -4.83
C LEU A 365 -14.77 -4.21 -4.76
N LEU A 366 -15.71 -4.52 -3.86
CA LEU A 366 -17.00 -3.85 -3.75
C LEU A 366 -17.27 -3.38 -2.32
N GLY A 367 -17.46 -2.08 -2.15
CA GLY A 367 -18.05 -1.44 -0.97
C GLY A 367 -19.33 -0.69 -1.33
N LEU A 368 -20.22 -1.32 -2.11
CA LEU A 368 -21.47 -0.72 -2.60
C LEU A 368 -22.67 -1.37 -1.90
N PRO A 369 -23.17 -0.80 -0.77
CA PRO A 369 -24.18 -1.48 0.06
C PRO A 369 -25.52 -1.70 -0.64
N GLU A 370 -25.87 -0.86 -1.60
CA GLU A 370 -27.15 -0.91 -2.32
C GLU A 370 -27.05 -1.65 -3.68
N ALA A 371 -25.88 -2.21 -4.02
CA ALA A 371 -25.67 -2.83 -5.31
C ALA A 371 -26.30 -4.24 -5.41
N ASP A 372 -26.93 -4.53 -6.55
CA ASP A 372 -27.46 -5.87 -6.83
C ASP A 372 -26.32 -6.83 -7.23
N LEU A 373 -25.83 -7.60 -6.25
CA LEU A 373 -24.77 -8.58 -6.49
C LEU A 373 -25.21 -9.75 -7.37
N SER A 374 -26.50 -9.95 -7.65
CA SER A 374 -26.94 -11.05 -8.53
C SER A 374 -26.42 -10.90 -9.97
N ALA A 375 -26.09 -9.68 -10.39
CA ALA A 375 -25.42 -9.41 -11.65
C ALA A 375 -24.01 -10.04 -11.71
N LEU A 376 -23.38 -10.36 -10.58
CA LEU A 376 -22.05 -10.96 -10.55
C LEU A 376 -22.08 -12.47 -10.82
N GLU A 377 -23.22 -13.15 -10.64
CA GLU A 377 -23.36 -14.61 -10.80
C GLU A 377 -22.97 -15.11 -12.20
N LYS A 378 -22.90 -14.23 -13.21
CA LYS A 378 -22.55 -14.55 -14.61
C LYS A 378 -21.11 -14.18 -14.97
N MET A 379 -20.32 -13.65 -14.04
CA MET A 379 -18.96 -13.20 -14.29
C MET A 379 -17.94 -14.34 -14.18
N GLU A 380 -17.99 -15.29 -15.12
CA GLU A 380 -17.19 -16.52 -15.10
C GLU A 380 -15.66 -16.32 -15.10
N ASN A 381 -15.18 -15.15 -15.55
CA ASN A 381 -13.75 -14.82 -15.58
C ASN A 381 -13.23 -14.23 -14.24
N LEU A 382 -14.12 -13.99 -13.28
CA LEU A 382 -13.77 -13.42 -12.00
C LEU A 382 -13.01 -14.44 -11.15
N GLU A 383 -11.82 -14.07 -10.68
CA GLU A 383 -10.94 -14.90 -9.86
C GLU A 383 -10.95 -14.45 -8.40
N MET A 384 -11.21 -13.18 -8.15
CA MET A 384 -11.26 -12.58 -6.82
C MET A 384 -12.44 -11.62 -6.73
N LEU A 385 -13.26 -11.81 -5.70
CA LEU A 385 -14.34 -10.92 -5.31
C LEU A 385 -14.17 -10.59 -3.83
N VAL A 386 -13.84 -9.34 -3.55
CA VAL A 386 -13.74 -8.81 -2.19
C VAL A 386 -14.98 -7.95 -1.95
N ILE A 387 -15.73 -8.25 -0.89
CA ILE A 387 -16.97 -7.53 -0.55
C ILE A 387 -16.81 -6.93 0.83
N GLU A 388 -17.09 -5.64 1.01
CA GLU A 388 -17.02 -4.98 2.32
C GLU A 388 -17.72 -5.81 3.40
N GLN A 389 -17.04 -5.98 4.54
CA GLN A 389 -17.42 -6.86 5.64
C GLN A 389 -18.88 -6.69 6.05
N ASN A 390 -19.35 -5.44 6.14
CA ASN A 390 -20.74 -5.15 6.52
C ASN A 390 -21.75 -5.73 5.52
N ILE A 391 -21.47 -5.64 4.22
CA ILE A 391 -22.33 -6.17 3.16
C ILE A 391 -22.25 -7.71 3.17
N TYR A 392 -21.03 -8.23 3.30
CA TYR A 392 -20.75 -9.66 3.34
C TYR A 392 -21.51 -10.36 4.48
N ASP A 393 -21.48 -9.79 5.69
CA ASP A 393 -22.13 -10.35 6.88
C ASP A 393 -23.65 -10.21 6.86
N GLN A 394 -24.18 -9.16 6.23
CA GLN A 394 -25.62 -8.90 6.19
C GLN A 394 -26.37 -9.76 5.15
N SER A 395 -25.65 -10.34 4.18
CA SER A 395 -26.26 -11.03 3.02
C SER A 395 -25.76 -12.47 2.80
N PRO A 396 -25.73 -13.34 3.83
CA PRO A 396 -25.11 -14.67 3.73
C PRO A 396 -25.71 -15.55 2.62
N ASP A 397 -27.03 -15.53 2.43
CA ASP A 397 -27.70 -16.29 1.35
C ASP A 397 -27.26 -15.84 -0.06
N GLN A 398 -26.99 -14.54 -0.24
CA GLN A 398 -26.49 -14.01 -1.51
C GLN A 398 -25.02 -14.39 -1.72
N ILE A 399 -24.21 -14.34 -0.66
CA ILE A 399 -22.81 -14.79 -0.69
C ILE A 399 -22.73 -16.28 -1.04
N ASP A 400 -23.57 -17.12 -0.46
CA ASP A 400 -23.59 -18.56 -0.76
C ASP A 400 -23.98 -18.82 -2.22
N ARG A 401 -25.00 -18.12 -2.75
CA ARG A 401 -25.34 -18.19 -4.17
C ARG A 401 -24.19 -17.75 -5.08
N LEU A 402 -23.47 -16.68 -4.72
CA LEU A 402 -22.31 -16.25 -5.48
C LEU A 402 -21.19 -17.29 -5.47
N LYS A 403 -20.93 -17.93 -4.33
CA LYS A 403 -19.94 -19.02 -4.23
C LYS A 403 -20.33 -20.24 -5.06
N GLU A 404 -21.63 -20.56 -5.12
CA GLU A 404 -22.16 -21.63 -5.97
C GLU A 404 -22.05 -21.28 -7.47
N ALA A 405 -22.37 -20.03 -7.84
CA ALA A 405 -22.34 -19.55 -9.22
C ALA A 405 -20.91 -19.34 -9.75
N LEU A 406 -19.97 -18.97 -8.88
CA LEU A 406 -18.59 -18.63 -9.21
C LEU A 406 -17.60 -19.55 -8.47
N PRO A 407 -17.60 -20.87 -8.70
CA PRO A 407 -16.78 -21.83 -7.95
C PRO A 407 -15.27 -21.66 -8.17
N GLY A 408 -14.86 -20.93 -9.21
CA GLY A 408 -13.46 -20.57 -9.47
C GLY A 408 -12.99 -19.30 -8.76
N ALA A 409 -13.93 -18.45 -8.31
CA ALA A 409 -13.62 -17.17 -7.67
C ALA A 409 -13.35 -17.35 -6.19
N ARG A 410 -12.42 -16.55 -5.65
CA ARG A 410 -12.25 -16.37 -4.21
C ARG A 410 -13.15 -15.23 -3.75
N ILE A 411 -14.20 -15.58 -3.02
CA ILE A 411 -15.15 -14.62 -2.46
C ILE A 411 -14.85 -14.47 -0.98
N VAL A 412 -14.30 -13.33 -0.61
CA VAL A 412 -13.84 -13.04 0.76
C VAL A 412 -14.41 -11.72 1.24
N PRO A 413 -14.57 -11.54 2.56
CA PRO A 413 -14.84 -10.22 3.08
C PRO A 413 -13.63 -9.30 2.87
N GLY A 414 -13.91 -8.01 2.70
CA GLY A 414 -12.95 -6.93 2.59
C GLY A 414 -13.30 -5.79 3.49
N GLY A 415 -12.49 -4.74 3.43
CA GLY A 415 -12.79 -3.51 4.13
C GLY A 415 -11.58 -2.60 4.25
N GLY A 416 -11.86 -1.37 4.66
CA GLY A 416 -10.83 -0.48 5.15
C GLY A 416 -10.51 -0.74 6.61
N PHE A 417 -9.37 -0.21 7.01
CA PHE A 417 -9.03 -0.01 8.41
C PHE A 417 -10.03 0.96 9.03
N CYS A 418 -11.22 0.48 9.35
CA CYS A 418 -12.04 1.11 10.36
C CYS A 418 -11.36 0.78 11.69
N LEU A 419 -10.29 1.51 12.03
CA LEU A 419 -9.77 1.59 13.39
C LEU A 419 -10.98 1.82 14.28
N GLY A 420 -11.42 0.75 14.96
CA GLY A 420 -12.73 0.66 15.58
C GLY A 420 -12.89 1.71 16.66
N SER A 421 -13.31 2.90 16.27
CA SER A 421 -13.59 4.04 17.14
C SER A 421 -14.70 3.72 18.16
N GLY A 422 -15.45 2.63 17.97
CA GLY A 422 -16.43 2.13 18.92
C GLY A 422 -15.85 1.59 20.25
N TRP A 423 -14.72 0.88 20.22
CA TRP A 423 -14.14 0.31 21.46
C TRP A 423 -13.26 1.31 22.20
N ILE A 424 -12.57 2.20 21.48
CA ILE A 424 -11.81 3.31 22.09
C ILE A 424 -12.77 4.25 22.84
N LEU A 425 -13.97 4.51 22.30
CA LEU A 425 -15.03 5.23 23.01
C LEU A 425 -15.56 4.48 24.25
N LEU A 426 -15.46 3.15 24.31
CA LEU A 426 -15.78 2.35 25.51
C LEU A 426 -14.67 2.36 26.56
N LEU A 427 -13.40 2.50 26.15
CA LEU A 427 -12.24 2.50 27.06
C LEU A 427 -11.99 3.87 27.73
N LEU A 428 -12.28 4.98 27.04
CA LEU A 428 -12.13 6.34 27.60
C LEU A 428 -12.95 6.57 28.91
N PRO A 429 -14.23 6.14 29.00
CA PRO A 429 -14.99 6.19 30.25
C PRO A 429 -14.39 5.32 31.37
N LEU A 430 -13.81 4.16 31.04
CA LEU A 430 -13.22 3.25 32.02
C LEU A 430 -11.90 3.79 32.59
N ALA A 431 -11.06 4.40 31.75
CA ALA A 431 -9.87 5.11 32.20
C ALA A 431 -10.21 6.33 33.06
N GLY A 432 -11.21 7.12 32.65
CA GLY A 432 -11.70 8.27 33.42
C GLY A 432 -12.29 7.89 34.78
N THR A 433 -13.10 6.83 34.84
CA THR A 433 -13.67 6.33 36.10
C THR A 433 -12.61 5.71 37.02
N GLY A 434 -11.61 5.02 36.46
CA GLY A 434 -10.43 4.53 37.19
C GLY A 434 -9.64 5.66 37.84
N TRP A 435 -9.41 6.76 37.11
CA TRP A 435 -8.73 7.95 37.64
C TRP A 435 -9.53 8.62 38.77
N ILE A 436 -10.84 8.81 38.59
CA ILE A 436 -11.74 9.40 39.59
C ILE A 436 -11.80 8.53 40.86
N LEU A 437 -11.94 7.21 40.72
CA LEU A 437 -11.93 6.27 41.85
C LEU A 437 -10.60 6.31 42.60
N SER A 438 -9.48 6.37 41.88
CA SER A 438 -8.16 6.50 42.49
C SER A 438 -8.00 7.82 43.28
N ALA A 439 -8.50 8.93 42.74
CA ALA A 439 -8.47 10.25 43.38
C ALA A 439 -9.36 10.28 44.63
N TRP A 440 -10.56 9.67 44.54
CA TRP A 440 -11.48 9.55 45.66
C TRP A 440 -10.90 8.69 46.80
N MET A 441 -10.28 7.55 46.47
CA MET A 441 -9.61 6.70 47.45
C MET A 441 -8.42 7.38 48.13
N ARG A 442 -7.61 8.17 47.40
CA ARG A 442 -6.52 8.98 47.99
C ARG A 442 -7.06 10.02 48.97
N LYS A 443 -8.17 10.68 48.65
CA LYS A 443 -8.81 11.69 49.51
C LYS A 443 -9.34 11.06 50.81
N LYS A 444 -9.96 9.88 50.72
CA LYS A 444 -10.49 9.13 51.87
C LYS A 444 -9.40 8.56 52.78
N LYS A 445 -8.21 8.27 52.24
CA LYS A 445 -7.04 7.82 53.03
C LYS A 445 -6.45 8.98 53.84
N LYS A 446 -6.42 10.21 53.28
CA LYS A 446 -6.01 11.41 54.01
C LYS A 446 -6.97 11.75 55.16
N SER A 447 -8.28 11.68 54.96
CA SER A 447 -9.27 12.00 55.99
C SER A 447 -9.41 10.97 57.12
N ARG A 448 -8.70 9.84 57.04
CA ARG A 448 -8.61 8.83 58.12
C ARG A 448 -7.28 8.90 58.88
N ALA A 449 -6.33 9.68 58.39
CA ALA A 449 -5.03 9.90 59.01
C ALA A 449 -4.98 11.20 59.83
N GLU A 450 -6.05 12.00 59.76
CA GLU A 450 -6.42 13.10 60.67
C GLU A 450 -7.50 12.59 61.63
#